data_AF-K3W746-F1
#
_entry.id   AF-K3W746-F1
#
_cell.length_a   1.000
_cell.length_b   1.000
_cell.length_c   1.000
_cell.angle_alpha   90.00
_cell.angle_beta   90.00
_cell.angle_gamma   90.00
#
_symmetry.space_group_name_H-M   'P 1'
#
loop_
_entity.id
_entity.type
_entity.pdbx_description
1 polymer ?
#
loop_
_entity_poly.entity_id
_entity_poly.type
_entity_poly.pdbx_seq_one_letter_code
_entity_poly.pdbx_strand_id
1 'polypeptide(L)'
;MDTSNGPLTPSQERYEKTVTPGKDENESTTKRKCMQPTVLGKTLIGVGVFLVLFGILYGTVLPKVIDNSINGGVVTCNAKDGAKTEYVDAYGDCDKCAPFYYNLYMFNVTNAEVHLATNAKLQLQEVGPYVYRRRQMRVDVSFDDNNRVSFKQYTYHTFEPSLSCEGCSDQDAVIGYDVGYLNTISQAGGERAFLTRLALGSFTRTSNSSGLTELVRTNGEQMMKWMNGLNSFDPVALRTVSPRVLNFLLTGPTAIEDLVLEGFAYNGIFATRTISQWALGYPSMLAGIGLASNYNNVCVTGGMNDRCAACVGNEGTAACLQIWNECRKCTSGARVLALNNVTCGQLKNIYAATHGAEAAETWASGTCGLCSSSIPLCAAPLPGIVERSGLDFSKTPPTSSSLRTFVMRTGCDDKDHINEYEQYDGYTATALWSPSVDPTRNPTLSEIIAFQTYGNCANPTGNFSCSPVRGNDATSLHPGVSPA
;
A
#
# COMPACT_ATOMS: atom_id res chain seq x y z
N MET A 1 43.20 45.36 -3.08
CA MET A 1 42.33 46.45 -3.54
C MET A 1 40.91 46.01 -3.22
N ASP A 2 40.58 45.99 -1.93
CA ASP A 2 40.10 47.13 -1.11
C ASP A 2 38.56 47.16 -1.13
N THR A 3 37.89 46.69 -0.06
CA THR A 3 37.39 47.48 1.11
C THR A 3 36.31 48.48 0.67
N SER A 4 35.15 48.69 1.30
CA SER A 4 34.54 48.26 2.56
C SER A 4 33.01 48.44 2.50
N ASN A 5 32.27 47.77 3.39
CA ASN A 5 30.88 48.09 3.73
C ASN A 5 30.76 49.42 4.51
N GLY A 6 29.66 50.15 4.32
CA GLY A 6 29.24 51.29 5.15
C GLY A 6 27.80 51.74 4.78
N PRO A 7 26.94 52.15 5.75
CA PRO A 7 25.48 52.08 5.60
C PRO A 7 24.84 53.36 5.05
N LEU A 8 23.83 53.21 4.17
CA LEU A 8 22.99 54.31 3.70
C LEU A 8 21.75 54.44 4.59
N THR A 9 21.69 55.56 5.31
CA THR A 9 20.53 56.07 6.05
C THR A 9 19.46 56.62 5.09
N PRO A 10 18.16 56.51 5.39
CA PRO A 10 17.12 57.08 4.53
C PRO A 10 17.08 58.62 4.61
N SER A 11 16.92 59.23 3.44
CA SER A 11 16.81 60.67 3.22
C SER A 11 15.57 61.28 3.86
N GLN A 12 15.77 62.38 4.61
CA GLN A 12 14.72 63.30 5.05
C GLN A 12 14.08 63.97 3.83
N GLU A 13 12.81 63.69 3.58
CA GLU A 13 12.01 64.53 2.68
C GLU A 13 11.48 65.78 3.39
N ARG A 14 11.53 66.84 2.60
CA ARG A 14 11.57 68.25 2.95
C ARG A 14 10.19 68.81 2.64
N TYR A 15 9.42 69.16 3.66
CA TYR A 15 8.10 69.75 3.47
C TYR A 15 8.21 71.22 2.99
N GLU A 16 7.38 71.50 2.00
CA GLU A 16 7.26 72.72 1.21
C GLU A 16 6.65 73.87 2.03
N LYS A 17 7.25 75.07 1.91
CA LYS A 17 6.73 76.32 2.48
C LYS A 17 5.59 76.84 1.62
N THR A 18 4.43 77.12 2.22
CA THR A 18 3.42 78.02 1.65
C THR A 18 3.19 79.24 2.55
N VAL A 19 2.87 80.33 1.86
CA VAL A 19 2.94 81.74 2.26
C VAL A 19 1.82 82.13 3.23
N THR A 20 2.14 83.01 4.18
CA THR A 20 1.22 83.66 5.13
C THR A 20 0.24 84.63 4.46
N PRO A 21 -1.08 84.54 4.73
CA PRO A 21 -1.99 85.66 4.58
C PRO A 21 -2.00 86.53 5.85
N GLY A 22 -2.10 87.84 5.64
CA GLY A 22 -2.14 88.86 6.67
C GLY A 22 -3.34 88.76 7.61
N LYS A 23 -3.16 89.38 8.78
CA LYS A 23 -4.22 89.77 9.71
C LYS A 23 -5.28 90.58 8.97
N ASP A 24 -6.54 90.22 9.16
CA ASP A 24 -7.60 91.19 9.43
C ASP A 24 -8.60 90.57 10.40
N GLU A 25 -9.11 91.45 11.25
CA GLU A 25 -9.83 91.21 12.48
C GLU A 25 -11.20 90.57 12.24
N ASN A 26 -11.51 89.51 12.98
CA ASN A 26 -12.85 89.36 13.52
C ASN A 26 -12.86 88.43 14.73
N GLU A 27 -13.27 89.02 15.83
CA GLU A 27 -13.49 88.44 17.14
C GLU A 27 -14.58 87.37 17.06
N SER A 28 -14.19 86.10 17.18
CA SER A 28 -15.11 85.01 17.54
C SER A 28 -14.40 84.11 18.53
N THR A 29 -14.73 84.29 19.80
CA THR A 29 -14.35 83.46 20.93
C THR A 29 -14.96 82.06 20.77
N THR A 30 -14.36 81.21 19.93
CA THR A 30 -14.70 79.79 19.90
C THR A 30 -13.98 79.12 21.08
N LYS A 31 -14.67 79.06 22.21
CA LYS A 31 -14.27 78.27 23.39
C LYS A 31 -13.82 76.88 22.93
N ARG A 32 -12.52 76.58 23.01
CA ARG A 32 -12.03 75.20 23.08
C ARG A 32 -12.75 74.58 24.27
N LYS A 33 -13.74 73.70 24.02
CA LYS A 33 -14.26 72.79 25.04
C LYS A 33 -13.10 71.86 25.40
N CYS A 34 -12.23 72.31 26.29
CA CYS A 34 -11.48 71.40 27.14
C CYS A 34 -12.57 70.55 27.81
N MET A 35 -12.66 69.26 27.43
CA MET A 35 -13.41 68.31 28.25
C MET A 35 -12.90 68.48 29.66
N GLN A 36 -13.80 68.81 30.59
CA GLN A 36 -13.43 68.85 32.00
C GLN A 36 -12.71 67.54 32.33
N PRO A 37 -11.60 67.54 33.09
CA PRO A 37 -10.83 66.33 33.39
C PRO A 37 -11.70 65.21 33.98
N THR A 38 -12.83 65.57 34.60
CA THR A 38 -13.88 64.67 35.09
C THR A 38 -14.68 63.95 34.00
N VAL A 39 -14.91 64.55 32.83
CA VAL A 39 -15.64 63.91 31.71
C VAL A 39 -14.72 62.93 30.99
N LEU A 40 -13.45 63.30 30.75
CA LEU A 40 -12.46 62.41 30.13
C LEU A 40 -12.19 61.18 31.02
N GLY A 41 -12.06 61.38 32.34
CA GLY A 41 -11.92 60.28 33.30
C GLY A 41 -13.13 59.33 33.30
N LYS A 42 -14.36 59.84 33.26
CA LYS A 42 -15.58 59.01 33.17
C LYS A 42 -15.65 58.22 31.86
N THR A 43 -15.24 58.81 30.74
CA THR A 43 -15.20 58.11 29.44
C THR A 43 -14.14 57.00 29.44
N LEU A 44 -12.94 57.26 29.97
CA LEU A 44 -11.89 56.23 30.07
C LEU A 44 -12.29 55.07 30.99
N ILE A 45 -12.94 55.36 32.13
CA ILE A 45 -13.50 54.32 33.01
C ILE A 45 -14.59 53.53 32.30
N GLY A 46 -15.50 54.20 31.57
CA GLY A 46 -16.55 53.53 30.80
C GLY A 46 -16.00 52.61 29.70
N VAL A 47 -14.99 53.07 28.95
CA VAL A 47 -14.29 52.26 27.94
C VAL A 47 -13.53 51.10 28.59
N GLY A 48 -12.88 51.33 29.74
CA GLY A 48 -12.20 50.28 30.51
C GLY A 48 -13.17 49.20 30.97
N VAL A 49 -14.32 49.58 31.54
CA VAL A 49 -15.37 48.64 31.94
C VAL A 49 -15.92 47.89 30.73
N PHE A 50 -16.14 48.57 29.60
CA PHE A 50 -16.58 47.91 28.37
C PHE A 50 -15.56 46.88 27.86
N LEU A 51 -14.27 47.21 27.83
CA LEU A 51 -13.21 46.29 27.42
C LEU A 51 -13.08 45.09 28.37
N VAL A 52 -13.25 45.30 29.67
CA VAL A 52 -13.28 44.21 30.66
C VAL A 52 -14.50 43.31 30.43
N LEU A 53 -15.69 43.88 30.23
CA LEU A 53 -16.90 43.10 29.95
C LEU A 53 -16.80 42.35 28.62
N PHE A 54 -16.26 42.99 27.59
CA PHE A 54 -16.01 42.36 26.29
C PHE A 54 -14.98 41.25 26.40
N GLY A 55 -13.90 41.45 27.16
CA GLY A 55 -12.89 40.44 27.44
C GLY A 55 -13.47 39.23 28.20
N ILE A 56 -14.33 39.45 29.19
CA ILE A 56 -15.03 38.38 29.91
C ILE A 56 -16.01 37.64 28.98
N LEU A 57 -16.78 38.36 28.16
CA LEU A 57 -17.71 37.77 27.20
C LEU A 57 -16.96 36.91 26.17
N TYR A 58 -15.89 37.45 25.59
CA TYR A 58 -15.06 36.74 24.63
C TYR A 58 -14.39 35.53 25.29
N GLY A 59 -13.82 35.69 26.49
CA GLY A 59 -13.16 34.61 27.24
C GLY A 59 -14.09 33.50 27.73
N THR A 60 -15.41 33.72 27.81
CA THR A 60 -16.38 32.71 28.28
C THR A 60 -17.22 32.10 27.16
N VAL A 61 -17.60 32.90 26.17
CA VAL A 61 -18.46 32.46 25.06
C VAL A 61 -17.63 31.87 23.92
N LEU A 62 -16.52 32.50 23.55
CA LEU A 62 -15.75 32.05 22.40
C LEU A 62 -15.22 30.61 22.57
N PRO A 63 -14.65 30.21 23.73
CA PRO A 63 -14.20 28.83 23.89
C PRO A 63 -15.32 27.82 23.65
N LYS A 64 -16.53 28.07 24.18
CA LYS A 64 -17.68 27.18 23.94
C LYS A 64 -18.12 27.12 22.48
N VAL A 65 -18.08 28.25 21.77
CA VAL A 65 -18.41 28.29 20.33
C VAL A 65 -17.37 27.54 19.51
N ILE A 66 -16.09 27.75 19.80
CA ILE A 66 -14.98 27.04 19.16
C ILE A 66 -15.08 25.54 19.46
N ASP A 67 -15.22 25.15 20.73
CA ASP A 67 -15.34 23.76 21.14
C ASP A 67 -16.52 23.08 20.47
N ASN A 68 -17.68 23.72 20.38
CA ASN A 68 -18.83 23.16 19.69
C ASN A 68 -18.60 23.04 18.17
N SER A 69 -17.93 24.02 17.56
CA SER A 69 -17.60 23.98 16.13
C SER A 69 -16.57 22.89 15.81
N ILE A 70 -15.59 22.69 16.68
CA ILE A 70 -14.58 21.63 16.56
C ILE A 70 -15.28 20.28 16.78
N ASN A 71 -15.97 20.09 17.91
CA ASN A 71 -16.65 18.83 18.22
C ASN A 71 -17.62 18.39 17.11
N GLY A 72 -18.37 19.34 16.53
CA GLY A 72 -19.29 19.05 15.41
C GLY A 72 -18.60 18.74 14.07
N GLY A 73 -17.29 19.00 13.94
CA GLY A 73 -16.49 18.77 12.74
C GLY A 73 -15.48 17.62 12.83
N VAL A 74 -15.06 17.19 14.02
CA VAL A 74 -14.09 16.08 14.17
C VAL A 74 -14.74 14.75 14.54
N VAL A 75 -15.89 14.80 15.22
CA VAL A 75 -16.55 13.61 15.78
C VAL A 75 -17.75 13.23 14.92
N THR A 76 -17.85 11.94 14.55
CA THR A 76 -18.94 11.40 13.73
C THR A 76 -19.70 10.32 14.50
N CYS A 77 -20.89 10.64 15.04
CA CYS A 77 -21.55 9.79 16.03
C CYS A 77 -22.62 8.85 15.51
N ASN A 78 -23.11 9.07 14.29
CA ASN A 78 -24.22 8.30 13.77
C ASN A 78 -24.20 8.31 12.24
N ALA A 79 -25.06 7.48 11.65
CA ALA A 79 -25.19 7.36 10.21
C ALA A 79 -25.52 8.68 9.50
N LYS A 80 -26.27 9.59 10.13
CA LYS A 80 -26.60 10.90 9.55
C LYS A 80 -25.37 11.81 9.48
N ASP A 81 -24.56 11.82 10.53
CA ASP A 81 -23.31 12.59 10.56
C ASP A 81 -22.28 11.99 9.59
N GLY A 82 -22.20 10.67 9.52
CA GLY A 82 -21.34 9.95 8.56
C GLY A 82 -21.78 10.06 7.11
N ALA A 83 -23.02 10.50 6.84
CA ALA A 83 -23.56 10.70 5.50
C ALA A 83 -23.30 12.10 4.92
N LYS A 84 -22.65 13.01 5.67
CA LYS A 84 -22.27 14.32 5.13
C LYS A 84 -21.29 14.14 3.97
N THR A 85 -21.43 14.99 2.95
CA THR A 85 -20.62 14.96 1.71
C THR A 85 -19.11 14.96 2.00
N GLU A 86 -18.70 15.64 3.06
CA GLU A 86 -17.32 15.74 3.53
C GLU A 86 -16.70 14.37 3.90
N TYR A 87 -17.53 13.40 4.33
CA TYR A 87 -17.09 12.08 4.78
C TYR A 87 -17.39 10.96 3.78
N VAL A 88 -18.38 11.16 2.90
CA VAL A 88 -18.76 10.17 1.86
C VAL A 88 -18.15 10.47 0.50
N ASP A 89 -17.54 11.63 0.29
CA ASP A 89 -16.82 11.92 -0.94
C ASP A 89 -15.56 11.06 -1.04
N ALA A 90 -15.69 10.00 -1.82
CA ALA A 90 -14.63 9.04 -2.00
C ALA A 90 -13.47 9.51 -2.89
N TYR A 91 -13.65 10.65 -3.56
CA TYR A 91 -12.62 11.27 -4.38
C TYR A 91 -11.76 12.24 -3.55
N GLY A 92 -12.31 12.77 -2.46
CA GLY A 92 -11.68 13.84 -1.69
C GLY A 92 -11.57 15.12 -2.53
N ASP A 93 -12.61 15.38 -3.33
CA ASP A 93 -12.69 16.45 -4.33
C ASP A 93 -13.65 17.55 -3.89
N CYS A 94 -14.21 17.45 -2.68
CA CYS A 94 -14.96 18.50 -2.06
C CYS A 94 -14.16 19.81 -2.04
N ASP A 95 -14.83 20.97 -2.07
CA ASP A 95 -14.17 22.29 -2.15
C ASP A 95 -13.09 22.56 -1.08
N LYS A 96 -13.11 21.81 0.03
CA LYS A 96 -12.16 21.91 1.15
C LYS A 96 -11.26 20.67 1.32
N CYS A 97 -11.41 19.68 0.46
CA CYS A 97 -10.66 18.44 0.52
C CYS A 97 -9.33 18.59 -0.22
N ALA A 98 -8.26 17.99 0.31
CA ALA A 98 -6.95 17.96 -0.33
C ALA A 98 -6.77 16.60 -1.04
N PRO A 99 -6.53 16.58 -2.37
CA PRO A 99 -6.27 15.33 -3.08
C PRO A 99 -4.93 14.71 -2.66
N PHE A 100 -4.88 13.38 -2.65
CA PHE A 100 -3.67 12.62 -2.34
C PHE A 100 -3.00 12.11 -3.63
N TYR A 101 -1.69 12.33 -3.74
CA TYR A 101 -0.89 11.88 -4.87
C TYR A 101 0.30 11.03 -4.43
N TYR A 102 0.65 10.04 -5.24
CA TYR A 102 1.90 9.30 -5.16
C TYR A 102 2.81 9.74 -6.30
N ASN A 103 4.04 10.15 -5.96
CA ASN A 103 5.08 10.43 -6.93
C ASN A 103 6.00 9.21 -6.98
N LEU A 104 5.93 8.43 -8.07
CA LEU A 104 6.76 7.25 -8.27
C LEU A 104 8.01 7.62 -9.07
N TYR A 105 9.17 7.37 -8.48
CA TYR A 105 10.48 7.42 -9.14
C TYR A 105 11.05 6.02 -9.20
N MET A 106 11.53 5.60 -10.37
CA MET A 106 12.09 4.28 -10.58
C MET A 106 13.55 4.40 -11.02
N PHE A 107 14.38 3.45 -10.62
CA PHE A 107 15.72 3.28 -11.18
C PHE A 107 15.68 2.24 -12.31
N ASN A 108 15.68 2.71 -13.54
CA ASN A 108 15.79 1.85 -14.72
C ASN A 108 17.21 1.27 -14.83
N VAL A 109 17.30 -0.05 -14.93
CA VAL A 109 18.57 -0.75 -15.10
C VAL A 109 18.97 -0.77 -16.57
N THR A 110 20.06 -0.08 -16.93
CA THR A 110 20.46 0.08 -18.35
C THR A 110 21.42 -0.99 -18.86
N ASN A 111 22.04 -1.77 -17.97
CA ASN A 111 23.03 -2.79 -18.31
C ASN A 111 22.75 -4.18 -17.70
N ALA A 112 21.47 -4.53 -17.52
CA ALA A 112 21.03 -5.74 -16.81
C ALA A 112 21.70 -7.03 -17.35
N GLU A 113 21.76 -7.22 -18.68
CA GLU A 113 22.39 -8.40 -19.28
C GLU A 113 23.89 -8.49 -19.00
N VAL A 114 24.60 -7.38 -19.17
CA VAL A 114 26.05 -7.30 -18.91
C VAL A 114 26.33 -7.55 -17.43
N HIS A 115 25.50 -7.00 -16.54
CA HIS A 115 25.60 -7.25 -15.10
C HIS A 115 25.43 -8.74 -14.79
N LEU A 116 24.38 -9.38 -15.30
CA LEU A 116 24.12 -10.82 -15.07
C LEU A 116 25.21 -11.72 -15.66
N ALA A 117 25.78 -11.38 -16.82
CA ALA A 117 26.77 -12.20 -17.50
C ALA A 117 28.19 -12.04 -16.93
N THR A 118 28.57 -10.84 -16.49
CA THR A 118 29.97 -10.50 -16.18
C THR A 118 30.19 -10.01 -14.75
N ASN A 119 29.12 -9.86 -13.96
CA ASN A 119 29.15 -9.22 -12.65
C ASN A 119 29.66 -7.76 -12.69
N ALA A 120 29.52 -7.07 -13.84
CA ALA A 120 29.82 -5.65 -13.97
C ALA A 120 28.95 -4.81 -13.03
N LYS A 121 29.43 -3.64 -12.59
CA LYS A 121 28.64 -2.75 -11.73
C LYS A 121 27.32 -2.36 -12.41
N LEU A 122 26.21 -2.46 -11.67
CA LEU A 122 24.88 -2.10 -12.15
C LEU A 122 24.83 -0.60 -12.47
N GLN A 123 24.31 -0.27 -13.66
CA GLN A 123 24.08 1.10 -14.12
C GLN A 123 22.59 1.40 -14.00
N LEU A 124 22.28 2.50 -13.32
CA LEU A 124 20.92 2.91 -12.99
C LEU A 124 20.65 4.30 -13.58
N GLN A 125 19.47 4.47 -14.14
CA GLN A 125 18.94 5.75 -14.58
C GLN A 125 17.64 6.03 -13.82
N GLU A 126 17.60 7.10 -13.05
CA GLU A 126 16.36 7.55 -12.42
C GLU A 126 15.37 8.04 -13.48
N VAL A 127 14.13 7.58 -13.42
CA VAL A 127 13.03 8.00 -14.29
C VAL A 127 11.80 8.35 -13.44
N GLY A 128 11.13 9.43 -13.78
CA GLY A 128 9.96 9.94 -13.05
C GLY A 128 9.97 11.47 -12.88
N PRO A 129 9.02 12.02 -12.12
CA PRO A 129 7.96 11.30 -11.42
C PRO A 129 6.87 10.77 -12.36
N TYR A 130 6.36 9.58 -12.06
CA TYR A 130 5.07 9.11 -12.54
C TYR A 130 4.05 9.32 -11.42
N VAL A 131 3.10 10.23 -11.64
CA VAL A 131 2.18 10.66 -10.58
C VAL A 131 0.87 9.90 -10.67
N TYR A 132 0.44 9.35 -9.53
CA TYR A 132 -0.86 8.68 -9.38
C TYR A 132 -1.70 9.38 -8.33
N ARG A 133 -2.94 9.73 -8.68
CA ARG A 133 -3.92 10.22 -7.71
C ARG A 133 -4.57 9.07 -6.97
N ARG A 134 -4.43 9.06 -5.64
CA ARG A 134 -5.07 8.09 -4.75
C ARG A 134 -6.48 8.56 -4.41
N ARG A 135 -7.42 7.64 -4.48
CA ARG A 135 -8.78 7.81 -3.98
C ARG A 135 -9.13 6.65 -3.05
N GLN A 136 -9.99 6.91 -2.08
CA GLN A 136 -10.26 5.98 -1.00
C GLN A 136 -11.77 5.84 -0.82
N MET A 137 -12.25 4.62 -1.00
CA MET A 137 -13.67 4.28 -0.98
C MET A 137 -13.97 3.51 0.29
N ARG A 138 -14.90 4.03 1.10
CA ARG A 138 -15.47 3.32 2.24
C ARG A 138 -16.83 2.75 1.85
N VAL A 139 -17.04 1.48 2.13
CA VAL A 139 -18.28 0.74 1.84
C VAL A 139 -18.75 0.01 3.10
N ASP A 140 -20.02 -0.37 3.14
CA ASP A 140 -20.65 -1.06 4.28
C ASP A 140 -20.43 -0.34 5.62
N VAL A 141 -20.58 0.98 5.63
CA VAL A 141 -20.43 1.80 6.83
C VAL A 141 -21.60 1.54 7.78
N SER A 142 -21.31 1.13 9.01
CA SER A 142 -22.29 0.87 10.07
C SER A 142 -21.81 1.42 11.40
N PHE A 143 -22.68 2.18 12.07
CA PHE A 143 -22.45 2.71 13.41
C PHE A 143 -23.14 1.80 14.42
N ASP A 144 -22.46 1.45 15.51
CA ASP A 144 -23.05 0.68 16.60
C ASP A 144 -23.41 1.57 17.81
N ASP A 145 -24.17 1.00 18.75
CA ASP A 145 -24.61 1.69 19.97
C ASP A 145 -23.45 1.97 20.95
N ASN A 146 -22.28 1.38 20.71
CA ASN A 146 -21.06 1.55 21.53
C ASN A 146 -20.14 2.64 20.97
N ASN A 147 -20.66 3.55 20.15
CA ASN A 147 -19.92 4.66 19.55
C ASN A 147 -18.75 4.19 18.68
N ARG A 148 -18.88 3.02 18.05
CA ARG A 148 -17.96 2.54 17.01
C ARG A 148 -18.56 2.71 15.63
N VAL A 149 -17.69 2.95 14.67
CA VAL A 149 -18.00 2.83 13.26
C VAL A 149 -17.22 1.67 12.68
N SER A 150 -17.92 0.77 12.02
CA SER A 150 -17.36 -0.31 11.23
C SER A 150 -17.55 -0.02 9.75
N PHE A 151 -16.55 -0.31 8.94
CA PHE A 151 -16.63 -0.14 7.49
C PHE A 151 -15.62 -1.04 6.80
N LYS A 152 -15.75 -1.18 5.49
CA LYS A 152 -14.74 -1.78 4.62
C LYS A 152 -14.16 -0.69 3.74
N GLN A 153 -12.92 -0.88 3.31
CA GLN A 153 -12.24 0.15 2.54
C GLN A 153 -11.41 -0.45 1.41
N TYR A 154 -11.38 0.25 0.28
CA TYR A 154 -10.39 0.02 -0.77
C TYR A 154 -9.86 1.35 -1.31
N THR A 155 -8.68 1.31 -1.90
CA THR A 155 -8.08 2.44 -2.60
C THR A 155 -8.03 2.15 -4.09
N TYR A 156 -8.04 3.19 -4.91
CA TYR A 156 -7.69 3.07 -6.31
C TYR A 156 -6.91 4.29 -6.76
N HIS A 157 -6.19 4.11 -7.86
CA HIS A 157 -5.15 5.03 -8.28
C HIS A 157 -5.29 5.28 -9.78
N THR A 158 -5.28 6.55 -10.18
CA THR A 158 -5.30 6.95 -11.59
C THR A 158 -4.04 7.71 -11.92
N PHE A 159 -3.41 7.41 -13.06
CA PHE A 159 -2.26 8.15 -13.55
C PHE A 159 -2.65 9.60 -13.88
N GLU A 160 -1.79 10.55 -13.53
CA GLU A 160 -1.98 11.99 -13.72
C GLU A 160 -0.88 12.54 -14.65
N PRO A 161 -1.10 12.54 -15.98
CA PRO A 161 -0.07 12.95 -16.94
C PRO A 161 0.43 14.37 -16.74
N SER A 162 -0.46 15.31 -16.37
CA SER A 162 -0.11 16.73 -16.19
C SER A 162 0.76 17.01 -14.97
N LEU A 163 0.83 16.07 -14.02
CA LEU A 163 1.68 16.16 -12.83
C LEU A 163 2.93 15.29 -12.95
N SER A 164 3.01 14.46 -13.98
CA SER A 164 4.13 13.57 -14.26
C SER A 164 5.23 14.28 -15.07
N CYS A 165 6.39 13.64 -15.22
CA CYS A 165 7.44 14.13 -16.10
C CYS A 165 6.96 14.34 -17.54
N GLU A 166 7.58 15.30 -18.25
CA GLU A 166 7.18 15.64 -19.62
C GLU A 166 7.32 14.43 -20.56
N GLY A 167 6.25 14.10 -21.26
CA GLY A 167 6.20 12.96 -22.18
C GLY A 167 6.04 11.59 -21.51
N CYS A 168 6.01 11.53 -20.17
CA CYS A 168 5.90 10.28 -19.44
C CYS A 168 4.50 9.66 -19.54
N SER A 169 4.48 8.33 -19.67
CA SER A 169 3.29 7.52 -19.75
C SER A 169 3.35 6.40 -18.71
N ASP A 170 2.20 6.00 -18.15
CA ASP A 170 2.16 4.81 -17.30
C ASP A 170 2.36 3.49 -18.08
N GLN A 171 2.52 3.58 -19.39
CA GLN A 171 2.92 2.48 -20.26
C GLN A 171 4.44 2.42 -20.52
N ASP A 172 5.21 3.38 -20.00
CA ASP A 172 6.67 3.37 -20.14
C ASP A 172 7.26 2.11 -19.50
N ALA A 173 8.19 1.47 -20.20
CA ALA A 173 8.80 0.22 -19.77
C ALA A 173 10.07 0.50 -18.95
N VAL A 174 10.16 -0.12 -17.78
CA VAL A 174 11.32 -0.01 -16.88
C VAL A 174 11.80 -1.39 -16.48
N ILE A 175 13.12 -1.59 -16.57
CA ILE A 175 13.79 -2.79 -16.08
C ILE A 175 14.16 -2.56 -14.62
N GLY A 176 13.61 -3.39 -13.75
CA GLY A 176 13.85 -3.33 -12.30
C GLY A 176 13.98 -4.72 -11.69
N TYR A 177 14.35 -4.78 -10.41
CA TYR A 177 14.33 -6.03 -9.66
C TYR A 177 12.89 -6.54 -9.51
N ASP A 178 12.64 -7.80 -9.87
CA ASP A 178 11.34 -8.42 -9.64
C ASP A 178 11.22 -8.86 -8.17
N VAL A 179 10.77 -7.93 -7.34
CA VAL A 179 10.52 -8.17 -5.90
C VAL A 179 9.49 -9.29 -5.70
N GLY A 180 8.55 -9.45 -6.64
CA GLY A 180 7.55 -10.51 -6.62
C GLY A 180 8.15 -11.90 -6.79
N TYR A 181 9.05 -12.04 -7.76
CA TYR A 181 9.89 -13.22 -7.95
C TYR A 181 10.71 -13.52 -6.71
N LEU A 182 11.49 -12.54 -6.22
CA LEU A 182 12.37 -12.71 -5.07
C LEU A 182 11.59 -13.15 -3.82
N ASN A 183 10.42 -12.54 -3.58
CA ASN A 183 9.54 -12.92 -2.48
C ASN A 183 9.03 -14.36 -2.62
N THR A 184 8.54 -14.74 -3.80
CA THR A 184 8.00 -16.07 -4.06
C THR A 184 9.07 -17.16 -3.89
N ILE A 185 10.24 -16.93 -4.47
CA ILE A 185 11.38 -17.86 -4.40
C ILE A 185 11.94 -17.92 -2.97
N SER A 186 12.03 -16.79 -2.27
CA SER A 186 12.45 -16.75 -0.86
C SER A 186 11.51 -17.56 0.04
N GLN A 187 10.19 -17.41 -0.11
CA GLN A 187 9.20 -18.19 0.62
C GLN A 187 9.27 -19.69 0.31
N ALA A 188 9.68 -20.06 -0.89
CA ALA A 188 9.94 -21.44 -1.23
C ALA A 188 11.26 -21.98 -0.63
N GLY A 189 12.13 -21.13 -0.09
CA GLY A 189 13.47 -21.52 0.38
C GLY A 189 14.51 -21.61 -0.74
N GLY A 190 14.32 -20.85 -1.82
CA GLY A 190 15.17 -20.82 -3.01
C GLY A 190 14.62 -21.60 -4.20
N GLU A 191 15.20 -21.38 -5.38
CA GLU A 191 14.72 -21.94 -6.65
C GLU A 191 14.72 -23.47 -6.65
N ARG A 192 15.77 -24.11 -6.11
CA ARG A 192 15.83 -25.58 -6.01
C ARG A 192 14.72 -26.16 -5.16
N ALA A 193 14.37 -25.47 -4.07
CA ALA A 193 13.31 -25.89 -3.17
C ALA A 193 11.92 -25.63 -3.79
N PHE A 194 11.77 -24.54 -4.56
CA PHE A 194 10.60 -24.30 -5.40
C PHE A 194 10.41 -25.42 -6.43
N LEU A 195 11.43 -25.73 -7.23
CA LEU A 195 11.39 -26.77 -8.26
C LEU A 195 11.15 -28.16 -7.69
N THR A 196 11.75 -28.49 -6.53
CA THR A 196 11.48 -29.74 -5.83
C THR A 196 10.00 -29.87 -5.49
N ARG A 197 9.37 -28.81 -4.97
CA ARG A 197 7.93 -28.83 -4.64
C ARG A 197 7.06 -28.90 -5.88
N LEU A 198 7.44 -28.19 -6.95
CA LEU A 198 6.76 -28.28 -8.24
C LEU A 198 6.77 -29.72 -8.76
N ALA A 199 7.93 -30.39 -8.76
CA ALA A 199 8.07 -31.77 -9.20
C ALA A 199 7.20 -32.73 -8.37
N LEU A 200 7.27 -32.64 -7.04
CA LEU A 200 6.46 -33.44 -6.11
C LEU A 200 4.95 -33.26 -6.32
N GLY A 201 4.53 -32.04 -6.68
CA GLY A 201 3.14 -31.73 -6.98
C GLY A 201 2.69 -32.08 -8.42
N SER A 202 3.61 -32.49 -9.30
CA SER A 202 3.33 -32.72 -10.73
C SER A 202 3.86 -34.08 -11.22
N PHE A 203 4.99 -34.10 -11.93
CA PHE A 203 5.48 -35.27 -12.65
C PHE A 203 6.14 -36.34 -11.78
N THR A 204 6.39 -36.08 -10.47
CA THR A 204 6.85 -37.11 -9.53
C THR A 204 5.81 -37.48 -8.48
N ARG A 205 4.54 -37.10 -8.66
CA ARG A 205 3.47 -37.35 -7.68
C ARG A 205 3.25 -38.83 -7.37
N THR A 206 3.52 -39.70 -8.34
CA THR A 206 3.32 -41.16 -8.27
C THR A 206 4.63 -41.96 -8.20
N SER A 207 5.78 -41.28 -8.14
CA SER A 207 7.10 -41.90 -8.26
C SER A 207 7.85 -41.84 -6.93
N ASN A 208 8.73 -42.81 -6.66
CA ASN A 208 9.66 -42.70 -5.54
C ASN A 208 10.59 -41.50 -5.76
N SER A 209 10.69 -40.62 -4.77
CA SER A 209 11.47 -39.36 -4.82
C SER A 209 13.00 -39.56 -4.91
N SER A 210 13.47 -40.79 -5.04
CA SER A 210 14.86 -41.15 -5.27
C SER A 210 15.36 -40.51 -6.58
N GLY A 211 16.40 -39.66 -6.49
CA GLY A 211 16.98 -38.98 -7.64
C GLY A 211 16.35 -37.61 -7.96
N LEU A 212 15.30 -37.17 -7.25
CA LEU A 212 14.69 -35.85 -7.49
C LEU A 212 15.69 -34.70 -7.30
N THR A 213 16.52 -34.78 -6.26
CA THR A 213 17.59 -33.80 -6.01
C THR A 213 18.53 -33.67 -7.20
N GLU A 214 18.89 -34.80 -7.82
CA GLU A 214 19.79 -34.85 -8.97
C GLU A 214 19.13 -34.35 -10.25
N LEU A 215 17.85 -34.69 -10.45
CA LEU A 215 17.03 -34.17 -11.55
C LEU A 215 16.93 -32.65 -11.48
N VAL A 216 16.62 -32.09 -10.31
CA VAL A 216 16.53 -30.63 -10.10
C VAL A 216 17.91 -29.98 -10.21
N ARG A 217 18.98 -30.63 -9.75
CA ARG A 217 20.34 -30.12 -9.89
C ARG A 217 20.76 -30.00 -11.35
N THR A 218 20.43 -31.00 -12.17
CA THR A 218 20.85 -31.08 -13.58
C THR A 218 19.97 -30.21 -14.49
N ASN A 219 18.66 -30.19 -14.27
CA ASN A 219 17.70 -29.50 -15.15
C ASN A 219 17.21 -28.17 -14.60
N GLY A 220 17.65 -27.77 -13.40
CA GLY A 220 17.06 -26.65 -12.66
C GLY A 220 17.12 -25.32 -13.41
N GLU A 221 18.21 -25.04 -14.11
CA GLU A 221 18.34 -23.83 -14.93
C GLU A 221 17.30 -23.79 -16.05
N GLN A 222 17.17 -24.88 -16.82
CA GLN A 222 16.20 -24.99 -17.91
C GLN A 222 14.76 -24.89 -17.38
N MET A 223 14.47 -25.55 -16.26
CA MET A 223 13.15 -25.49 -15.61
C MET A 223 12.81 -24.09 -15.12
N MET A 224 13.78 -23.37 -14.53
CA MET A 224 13.55 -21.99 -14.09
C MET A 224 13.42 -21.02 -15.26
N LYS A 225 14.21 -21.16 -16.33
CA LYS A 225 14.03 -20.36 -17.55
C LYS A 225 12.63 -20.56 -18.14
N TRP A 226 12.16 -21.81 -18.17
CA TRP A 226 10.81 -22.13 -18.64
C TRP A 226 9.73 -21.50 -17.76
N MET A 227 9.87 -21.61 -16.43
CA MET A 227 8.96 -20.98 -15.47
C MET A 227 8.95 -19.45 -15.58
N ASN A 228 10.13 -18.84 -15.74
CA ASN A 228 10.28 -17.40 -15.91
C ASN A 228 9.68 -16.94 -17.24
N GLY A 229 9.79 -17.75 -18.30
CA GLY A 229 9.07 -17.53 -19.56
C GLY A 229 7.56 -17.39 -19.35
N LEU A 230 6.94 -18.26 -18.53
CA LEU A 230 5.51 -18.18 -18.18
C LEU A 230 5.18 -16.94 -17.33
N ASN A 231 6.14 -16.38 -16.60
CA ASN A 231 5.96 -15.24 -15.70
C ASN A 231 6.42 -13.89 -16.32
N SER A 232 6.99 -13.92 -17.53
CA SER A 232 7.73 -12.80 -18.16
C SER A 232 6.85 -11.65 -18.66
N PHE A 233 5.61 -11.95 -19.05
CA PHE A 233 4.70 -11.07 -19.82
C PHE A 233 5.22 -10.70 -21.21
N ASP A 234 6.30 -11.32 -21.67
CA ASP A 234 6.72 -11.21 -23.06
C ASP A 234 5.85 -12.15 -23.91
N PRO A 235 5.02 -11.64 -24.83
CA PRO A 235 4.17 -12.47 -25.66
C PRO A 235 4.95 -13.51 -26.48
N VAL A 236 6.20 -13.23 -26.84
CA VAL A 236 7.07 -14.20 -27.54
C VAL A 236 7.47 -15.32 -26.59
N ALA A 237 7.95 -14.98 -25.39
CA ALA A 237 8.31 -15.97 -24.37
C ALA A 237 7.11 -16.85 -23.98
N LEU A 238 5.95 -16.23 -23.71
CA LEU A 238 4.70 -16.92 -23.39
C LEU A 238 4.31 -17.93 -24.49
N ARG A 239 4.47 -17.56 -25.76
CA ARG A 239 4.18 -18.44 -26.90
C ARG A 239 5.19 -19.59 -27.03
N THR A 240 6.45 -19.36 -26.70
CA THR A 240 7.49 -20.40 -26.75
C THR A 240 7.29 -21.47 -25.68
N VAL A 241 6.96 -21.08 -24.44
CA VAL A 241 6.91 -22.01 -23.30
C VAL A 241 5.56 -22.69 -23.09
N SER A 242 4.46 -22.03 -23.47
CA SER A 242 3.10 -22.52 -23.20
C SER A 242 2.72 -23.87 -23.82
N PRO A 243 3.16 -24.24 -25.05
CA PRO A 243 2.74 -25.51 -25.65
C PRO A 243 3.26 -26.75 -24.90
N ARG A 244 4.31 -26.59 -24.08
CA ARG A 244 4.90 -27.69 -23.30
C ARG A 244 4.34 -27.82 -21.89
N VAL A 245 3.41 -26.96 -21.46
CA VAL A 245 2.90 -26.91 -20.08
C VAL A 245 2.38 -28.25 -19.59
N LEU A 246 1.41 -28.83 -20.29
CA LEU A 246 0.83 -30.11 -19.86
C LEU A 246 1.86 -31.24 -19.89
N ASN A 247 2.67 -31.31 -20.96
CA ASN A 247 3.70 -32.35 -21.07
C ASN A 247 4.74 -32.23 -19.95
N PHE A 248 5.21 -31.02 -19.65
CA PHE A 248 6.15 -30.78 -18.56
C PHE A 248 5.58 -31.19 -17.19
N LEU A 249 4.32 -30.84 -16.91
CA LEU A 249 3.66 -31.22 -15.66
C LEU A 249 3.43 -32.72 -15.53
N LEU A 250 3.37 -33.45 -16.65
CA LEU A 250 3.15 -34.90 -16.68
C LEU A 250 4.46 -35.70 -16.70
N THR A 251 5.44 -35.29 -17.51
CA THR A 251 6.65 -36.09 -17.81
C THR A 251 7.93 -35.46 -17.29
N GLY A 252 7.89 -34.21 -16.83
CA GLY A 252 9.04 -33.50 -16.27
C GLY A 252 9.95 -32.86 -17.30
N PRO A 253 11.24 -32.64 -16.96
CA PRO A 253 12.13 -31.74 -17.70
C PRO A 253 12.45 -32.17 -19.13
N THR A 254 12.32 -33.45 -19.48
CA THR A 254 12.51 -33.92 -20.87
C THR A 254 11.51 -33.30 -21.85
N ALA A 255 10.35 -32.82 -21.37
CA ALA A 255 9.37 -32.14 -22.22
C ALA A 255 9.81 -30.74 -22.68
N ILE A 256 10.85 -30.18 -22.07
CA ILE A 256 11.34 -28.81 -22.32
C ILE A 256 12.85 -28.78 -22.64
N GLU A 257 13.50 -29.93 -22.81
CA GLU A 257 14.95 -30.01 -23.04
C GLU A 257 15.38 -29.43 -24.39
N ASP A 258 14.49 -29.51 -25.39
CA ASP A 258 14.70 -29.02 -26.75
C ASP A 258 14.39 -27.52 -26.92
N LEU A 259 13.79 -26.88 -25.91
CA LEU A 259 13.44 -25.47 -25.99
C LEU A 259 14.68 -24.59 -25.90
N VAL A 260 14.84 -23.71 -26.88
CA VAL A 260 15.81 -22.62 -26.84
C VAL A 260 15.19 -21.47 -26.03
N LEU A 261 15.61 -21.33 -24.78
CA LEU A 261 15.10 -20.35 -23.82
C LEU A 261 16.07 -19.17 -23.62
N GLU A 262 16.83 -18.84 -24.66
CA GLU A 262 17.77 -17.72 -24.69
C GLU A 262 17.08 -16.47 -25.23
N GLY A 263 17.51 -15.29 -24.79
CA GLY A 263 16.99 -14.01 -25.26
C GLY A 263 15.64 -13.60 -24.65
N PHE A 264 15.07 -14.38 -23.73
CA PHE A 264 14.02 -13.85 -22.86
C PHE A 264 14.63 -12.83 -21.92
N ALA A 265 14.08 -11.62 -21.94
CA ALA A 265 14.50 -10.57 -21.03
C ALA A 265 14.33 -11.04 -19.58
N TYR A 266 15.48 -11.35 -18.97
CA TYR A 266 15.75 -11.46 -17.54
C TYR A 266 15.21 -12.71 -16.82
N ASN A 267 16.15 -13.50 -16.28
CA ASN A 267 16.02 -14.77 -15.56
C ASN A 267 15.27 -14.68 -14.21
N GLY A 268 14.15 -13.95 -14.14
CA GLY A 268 13.35 -13.75 -12.93
C GLY A 268 13.91 -12.70 -11.96
N ILE A 269 15.23 -12.44 -11.93
CA ILE A 269 15.83 -11.44 -11.01
C ILE A 269 15.49 -10.01 -11.44
N PHE A 270 15.71 -9.68 -12.71
CA PHE A 270 15.20 -8.45 -13.30
C PHE A 270 13.93 -8.78 -14.07
N ALA A 271 13.07 -7.78 -14.28
CA ALA A 271 11.93 -7.89 -15.17
C ALA A 271 11.71 -6.54 -15.86
N THR A 272 11.29 -6.59 -17.13
CA THR A 272 10.73 -5.43 -17.80
C THR A 272 9.25 -5.39 -17.51
N ARG A 273 8.77 -4.30 -16.91
CA ARG A 273 7.33 -4.06 -16.72
C ARG A 273 7.01 -2.62 -17.08
N THR A 274 5.75 -2.37 -17.42
CA THR A 274 5.26 -1.01 -17.55
C THR A 274 5.20 -0.33 -16.18
N ILE A 275 5.26 1.00 -16.14
CA ILE A 275 5.08 1.76 -14.90
C ILE A 275 3.77 1.41 -14.20
N SER A 276 2.68 1.25 -14.96
CA SER A 276 1.38 0.83 -14.43
C SER A 276 1.44 -0.54 -13.75
N GLN A 277 2.18 -1.51 -14.30
CA GLN A 277 2.38 -2.81 -13.65
C GLN A 277 3.21 -2.67 -12.37
N TRP A 278 4.29 -1.87 -12.39
CA TRP A 278 5.08 -1.62 -11.18
C TRP A 278 4.28 -0.88 -10.09
N ALA A 279 3.48 0.11 -10.47
CA ALA A 279 2.70 0.94 -9.57
C ALA A 279 1.49 0.20 -9.01
N LEU A 280 0.69 -0.42 -9.88
CA LEU A 280 -0.63 -0.96 -9.52
C LEU A 280 -0.62 -2.45 -9.18
N GLY A 281 0.48 -3.14 -9.51
CA GLY A 281 0.63 -4.57 -9.34
C GLY A 281 0.39 -5.34 -10.64
N TYR A 282 0.66 -6.64 -10.58
CA TYR A 282 0.70 -7.49 -11.77
C TYR A 282 0.43 -8.97 -11.46
N PRO A 283 -0.07 -9.74 -12.42
CA PRO A 283 -0.32 -11.17 -12.25
C PRO A 283 0.98 -12.00 -12.22
N SER A 284 1.13 -12.98 -11.35
CA SER A 284 2.28 -13.89 -11.34
C SER A 284 1.83 -15.35 -11.39
N MET A 285 2.21 -16.03 -12.48
CA MET A 285 2.03 -17.48 -12.60
C MET A 285 2.93 -18.23 -11.62
N LEU A 286 4.14 -17.73 -11.38
CA LEU A 286 5.08 -18.33 -10.42
C LEU A 286 4.47 -18.41 -9.01
N ALA A 287 3.94 -17.29 -8.51
CA ALA A 287 3.27 -17.24 -7.21
C ALA A 287 1.96 -18.03 -7.22
N GLY A 288 1.20 -17.97 -8.31
CA GLY A 288 -0.07 -18.66 -8.46
C GLY A 288 0.05 -20.18 -8.38
N ILE A 289 1.05 -20.78 -9.03
CA ILE A 289 1.31 -22.23 -8.97
C ILE A 289 1.57 -22.69 -7.54
N GLY A 290 2.45 -21.99 -6.82
CA GLY A 290 2.80 -22.35 -5.44
C GLY A 290 1.59 -22.28 -4.50
N LEU A 291 0.84 -21.17 -4.56
CA LEU A 291 -0.30 -20.92 -3.68
C LEU A 291 -1.50 -21.82 -4.00
N ALA A 292 -1.83 -22.00 -5.28
CA ALA A 292 -2.97 -22.81 -5.68
C ALA A 292 -2.71 -24.31 -5.47
N SER A 293 -1.49 -24.78 -5.72
CA SER A 293 -1.12 -26.18 -5.46
C SER A 293 -1.17 -26.50 -3.97
N ASN A 294 -0.66 -25.59 -3.11
CA ASN A 294 -0.80 -25.75 -1.66
C ASN A 294 -2.28 -25.76 -1.25
N TYR A 295 -3.10 -24.86 -1.79
CA TYR A 295 -4.53 -24.81 -1.47
C TYR A 295 -5.27 -26.10 -1.83
N ASN A 296 -5.14 -26.59 -3.06
CA ASN A 296 -5.87 -27.79 -3.47
C ASN A 296 -5.39 -29.02 -2.68
N ASN A 297 -4.07 -29.22 -2.55
CA ASN A 297 -3.53 -30.45 -1.97
C ASN A 297 -3.56 -30.46 -0.44
N VAL A 298 -3.24 -29.35 0.22
CA VAL A 298 -3.13 -29.26 1.69
C VAL A 298 -4.43 -28.75 2.30
N CYS A 299 -5.03 -27.73 1.71
CA CYS A 299 -6.17 -27.04 2.32
C CYS A 299 -7.50 -27.73 2.04
N VAL A 300 -7.74 -28.11 0.80
CA VAL A 300 -8.94 -28.83 0.39
C VAL A 300 -8.76 -30.32 0.64
N THR A 301 -7.90 -31.01 -0.12
CA THR A 301 -7.75 -32.47 -0.02
C THR A 301 -7.16 -32.92 1.32
N GLY A 302 -6.20 -32.16 1.87
CA GLY A 302 -5.58 -32.45 3.17
C GLY A 302 -6.41 -32.06 4.40
N GLY A 303 -7.60 -31.47 4.21
CA GLY A 303 -8.50 -31.08 5.30
C GLY A 303 -7.99 -29.94 6.19
N MET A 304 -6.99 -29.16 5.75
CA MET A 304 -6.50 -28.03 6.56
C MET A 304 -7.55 -26.93 6.72
N ASN A 305 -8.44 -26.71 5.73
CA ASN A 305 -9.51 -25.71 5.85
C ASN A 305 -10.41 -25.97 7.07
N ASP A 306 -10.81 -27.22 7.30
CA ASP A 306 -11.66 -27.58 8.44
C ASP A 306 -10.94 -27.37 9.77
N ARG A 307 -9.64 -27.69 9.82
CA ARG A 307 -8.79 -27.45 10.99
C ARG A 307 -8.63 -25.95 11.27
N CYS A 308 -8.50 -25.14 10.23
CA CYS A 308 -8.44 -23.69 10.35
C CYS A 308 -9.77 -23.09 10.81
N ALA A 309 -10.90 -23.61 10.32
CA ALA A 309 -12.23 -23.18 10.75
C ALA A 309 -12.46 -23.48 12.25
N ALA A 310 -11.95 -24.61 12.75
CA ALA A 310 -12.01 -24.95 14.18
C ALA A 310 -11.19 -23.99 15.08
N CYS A 311 -10.28 -23.20 14.51
CA CYS A 311 -9.47 -22.23 15.24
C CYS A 311 -10.10 -20.85 15.38
N VAL A 312 -11.22 -20.58 14.72
CA VAL A 312 -11.95 -19.31 14.86
C VAL A 312 -12.42 -19.16 16.31
N GLY A 313 -11.99 -18.07 16.97
CA GLY A 313 -12.23 -17.82 18.39
C GLY A 313 -11.30 -18.56 19.36
N ASN A 314 -10.38 -19.38 18.85
CA ASN A 314 -9.39 -20.15 19.63
C ASN A 314 -7.95 -19.91 19.15
N GLU A 315 -7.69 -18.77 18.49
CA GLU A 315 -6.44 -18.49 17.76
C GLU A 315 -5.20 -18.53 18.66
N GLY A 316 -5.35 -18.23 19.96
CA GLY A 316 -4.27 -18.23 20.95
C GLY A 316 -3.93 -19.60 21.54
N THR A 317 -4.67 -20.66 21.21
CA THR A 317 -4.38 -22.00 21.75
C THR A 317 -3.14 -22.62 21.08
N ALA A 318 -2.39 -23.42 21.84
CA ALA A 318 -1.18 -24.09 21.33
C ALA A 318 -1.43 -24.89 20.03
N ALA A 319 -2.60 -25.56 19.93
CA ALA A 319 -2.98 -26.31 18.74
C ALA A 319 -3.20 -25.41 17.51
N CYS A 320 -3.84 -24.25 17.69
CA CYS A 320 -4.11 -23.31 16.59
C CYS A 320 -2.85 -22.57 16.14
N LEU A 321 -1.97 -22.23 17.07
CA LEU A 321 -0.68 -21.61 16.76
C LEU A 321 0.20 -22.52 15.90
N GLN A 322 0.18 -23.83 16.12
CA GLN A 322 0.95 -24.80 15.33
C GLN A 322 0.53 -24.85 13.85
N ILE A 323 -0.73 -24.55 13.53
CA ILE A 323 -1.25 -24.59 12.17
C ILE A 323 -1.46 -23.20 11.56
N TRP A 324 -1.18 -22.14 12.30
CA TRP A 324 -1.49 -20.76 11.91
C TRP A 324 -0.91 -20.36 10.55
N ASN A 325 0.36 -20.72 10.29
CA ASN A 325 1.01 -20.42 9.01
C ASN A 325 0.33 -21.15 7.85
N GLU A 326 -0.04 -22.42 8.03
CA GLU A 326 -0.76 -23.17 7.00
C GLU A 326 -2.15 -22.59 6.76
N CYS A 327 -2.86 -22.15 7.81
CA CYS A 327 -4.13 -21.43 7.65
C CYS A 327 -3.98 -20.13 6.84
N ARG A 328 -2.90 -19.38 7.06
CA ARG A 328 -2.60 -18.19 6.24
C ARG A 328 -2.36 -18.51 4.78
N LYS A 329 -1.63 -19.60 4.49
CA LYS A 329 -1.41 -20.07 3.11
C LYS A 329 -2.72 -20.51 2.48
N CYS A 330 -3.58 -21.21 3.22
CA CYS A 330 -4.91 -21.60 2.75
C CYS A 330 -5.76 -20.39 2.38
N THR A 331 -5.81 -19.35 3.22
CA THR A 331 -6.51 -18.10 2.90
C THR A 331 -5.94 -17.42 1.66
N SER A 332 -4.60 -17.39 1.53
CA SER A 332 -3.93 -16.79 0.38
C SER A 332 -4.21 -17.55 -0.92
N GLY A 333 -4.16 -18.88 -0.87
CA GLY A 333 -4.48 -19.75 -2.00
C GLY A 333 -5.95 -19.66 -2.42
N ALA A 334 -6.89 -19.64 -1.47
CA ALA A 334 -8.31 -19.40 -1.76
C ALA A 334 -8.52 -18.08 -2.50
N ARG A 335 -7.82 -17.02 -2.09
CA ARG A 335 -7.86 -15.71 -2.77
C ARG A 335 -7.30 -15.79 -4.19
N VAL A 336 -6.22 -16.53 -4.42
CA VAL A 336 -5.67 -16.74 -5.77
C VAL A 336 -6.70 -17.41 -6.68
N LEU A 337 -7.38 -18.47 -6.21
CA LEU A 337 -8.42 -19.14 -6.99
C LEU A 337 -9.58 -18.18 -7.31
N ALA A 338 -10.04 -17.40 -6.33
CA ALA A 338 -11.14 -16.45 -6.50
C ALA A 338 -10.82 -15.33 -7.51
N LEU A 339 -9.57 -14.90 -7.58
CA LEU A 339 -9.13 -13.79 -8.44
C LEU A 339 -8.55 -14.25 -9.78
N ASN A 340 -8.40 -15.56 -10.01
CA ASN A 340 -7.71 -16.09 -11.18
C ASN A 340 -8.34 -15.64 -12.51
N ASN A 341 -9.67 -15.52 -12.58
CA ASN A 341 -10.33 -15.04 -13.80
C ASN A 341 -9.88 -13.62 -14.18
N VAL A 342 -9.60 -12.77 -13.19
CA VAL A 342 -9.13 -11.39 -13.41
C VAL A 342 -7.66 -11.39 -13.81
N THR A 343 -6.81 -12.07 -13.03
CA THR A 343 -5.35 -12.09 -13.25
C THR A 343 -4.95 -12.84 -14.52
N CYS A 344 -5.58 -13.99 -14.79
CA CYS A 344 -5.41 -14.72 -16.04
C CYS A 344 -5.97 -13.92 -17.23
N GLY A 345 -7.06 -13.18 -17.04
CA GLY A 345 -7.59 -12.25 -18.04
C GLY A 345 -6.59 -11.13 -18.41
N GLN A 346 -5.85 -10.60 -17.43
CA GLN A 346 -4.78 -9.63 -17.70
C GLN A 346 -3.65 -10.22 -18.55
N LEU A 347 -3.18 -11.42 -18.21
CA LEU A 347 -2.17 -12.13 -19.02
C LEU A 347 -2.68 -12.44 -20.43
N LYS A 348 -3.96 -12.84 -20.55
CA LYS A 348 -4.61 -13.07 -21.84
C LYS A 348 -4.60 -11.82 -22.69
N ASN A 349 -4.89 -10.65 -22.13
CA ASN A 349 -4.86 -9.38 -22.86
C ASN A 349 -3.45 -9.01 -23.32
N ILE A 350 -2.43 -9.26 -22.50
CA ILE A 350 -1.02 -9.07 -22.88
C ILE A 350 -0.66 -9.97 -24.06
N TYR A 351 -1.03 -11.25 -24.02
CA TYR A 351 -0.79 -12.17 -25.12
C TYR A 351 -1.54 -11.79 -26.40
N ALA A 352 -2.81 -11.36 -26.25
CA ALA A 352 -3.67 -10.96 -27.36
C ALA A 352 -3.15 -9.74 -28.12
N ALA A 353 -2.45 -8.82 -27.45
CA ALA A 353 -1.87 -7.62 -28.07
C ALA A 353 -0.89 -7.95 -29.22
N THR A 354 -0.27 -9.14 -29.19
CA THR A 354 0.68 -9.57 -30.24
C THR A 354 0.14 -10.70 -31.10
N HIS A 355 -0.58 -11.68 -30.51
CA HIS A 355 -0.97 -12.90 -31.22
C HIS A 355 -2.47 -12.99 -31.55
N GLY A 356 -3.26 -11.99 -31.18
CA GLY A 356 -4.71 -11.94 -31.42
C GLY A 356 -5.53 -12.67 -30.37
N ALA A 357 -6.83 -12.37 -30.34
CA ALA A 357 -7.75 -12.81 -29.29
C ALA A 357 -7.99 -14.33 -29.26
N GLU A 358 -8.10 -14.98 -30.42
CA GLU A 358 -8.35 -16.42 -30.52
C GLU A 358 -7.16 -17.25 -29.99
N ALA A 359 -5.95 -16.88 -30.40
CA ALA A 359 -4.73 -17.50 -29.88
C ALA A 359 -4.57 -17.27 -28.37
N ALA A 360 -4.99 -16.09 -27.87
CA ALA A 360 -4.95 -15.77 -26.45
C ALA A 360 -5.93 -16.61 -25.62
N GLU A 361 -7.12 -16.90 -26.14
CA GLU A 361 -8.09 -17.79 -25.47
C GLU A 361 -7.55 -19.21 -25.36
N THR A 362 -6.98 -19.72 -26.45
CA THR A 362 -6.32 -21.03 -26.47
C THR A 362 -5.15 -21.07 -25.48
N TRP A 363 -4.30 -20.04 -25.50
CA TRP A 363 -3.18 -19.90 -24.57
C TRP A 363 -3.65 -19.89 -23.11
N ALA A 364 -4.66 -19.09 -22.77
CA ALA A 364 -5.18 -18.99 -21.40
C ALA A 364 -5.72 -20.34 -20.93
N SER A 365 -6.51 -21.02 -21.77
CA SER A 365 -7.09 -22.34 -21.44
C SER A 365 -6.04 -23.43 -21.18
N GLY A 366 -4.88 -23.36 -21.84
CA GLY A 366 -3.77 -24.30 -21.65
C GLY A 366 -2.74 -23.88 -20.58
N THR A 367 -2.92 -22.73 -19.94
CA THR A 367 -1.97 -22.16 -18.97
C THR A 367 -2.67 -21.75 -17.67
N CYS A 368 -2.84 -20.45 -17.39
CA CYS A 368 -3.45 -19.92 -16.17
C CYS A 368 -4.96 -20.24 -16.03
N GLY A 369 -5.61 -20.74 -17.09
CA GLY A 369 -6.98 -21.27 -17.05
C GLY A 369 -7.09 -22.65 -16.40
N LEU A 370 -5.97 -23.34 -16.19
CA LEU A 370 -5.94 -24.66 -15.53
C LEU A 370 -5.99 -24.56 -14.00
N CYS A 371 -6.45 -23.43 -13.44
CA CYS A 371 -6.43 -23.15 -12.02
C CYS A 371 -7.29 -24.11 -11.17
N SER A 372 -8.36 -24.66 -11.76
CA SER A 372 -9.23 -25.67 -11.14
C SER A 372 -8.86 -27.11 -11.51
N SER A 373 -7.76 -27.33 -12.21
CA SER A 373 -7.32 -28.67 -12.60
C SER A 373 -6.61 -29.41 -11.45
N SER A 374 -6.31 -30.70 -11.66
CA SER A 374 -5.58 -31.52 -10.69
C SER A 374 -4.17 -31.00 -10.39
N ILE A 375 -3.54 -30.33 -11.35
CA ILE A 375 -2.26 -29.62 -11.19
C ILE A 375 -2.53 -28.14 -11.46
N PRO A 376 -2.93 -27.37 -10.43
CA PRO A 376 -3.45 -26.04 -10.63
C PRO A 376 -2.37 -25.07 -11.12
N LEU A 377 -2.58 -24.50 -12.30
CA LEU A 377 -1.83 -23.35 -12.82
C LEU A 377 -2.74 -22.14 -12.75
N CYS A 378 -2.48 -21.26 -11.78
CA CYS A 378 -3.19 -20.01 -11.59
C CYS A 378 -2.23 -18.83 -11.74
N ALA A 379 -2.77 -17.63 -11.88
CA ALA A 379 -2.03 -16.38 -11.75
C ALA A 379 -2.43 -15.67 -10.44
N ALA A 380 -1.48 -15.43 -9.54
CA ALA A 380 -1.72 -14.68 -8.32
C ALA A 380 -1.54 -13.18 -8.55
N PRO A 381 -2.39 -12.30 -7.99
CA PRO A 381 -2.14 -10.85 -8.04
C PRO A 381 -0.99 -10.50 -7.09
N LEU A 382 0.09 -9.94 -7.61
CA LEU A 382 1.19 -9.40 -6.81
C LEU A 382 1.02 -7.89 -6.60
N PRO A 383 1.31 -7.37 -5.39
CA PRO A 383 1.16 -5.96 -5.08
C PRO A 383 2.09 -5.09 -5.92
N GLY A 384 1.62 -3.89 -6.27
CA GLY A 384 2.45 -2.82 -6.80
C GLY A 384 3.01 -1.92 -5.70
N ILE A 385 3.82 -0.95 -6.11
CA ILE A 385 4.45 0.04 -5.24
C ILE A 385 3.42 1.02 -4.68
N VAL A 386 2.43 1.40 -5.50
CA VAL A 386 1.37 2.37 -5.17
C VAL A 386 0.12 1.65 -4.66
N GLU A 387 -0.35 0.62 -5.37
CA GLU A 387 -1.52 -0.18 -4.98
C GLU A 387 -1.13 -1.56 -4.47
N ARG A 388 -1.49 -1.85 -3.22
CA ARG A 388 -1.08 -3.09 -2.53
C ARG A 388 -2.00 -4.28 -2.81
N SER A 389 -3.17 -4.06 -3.39
CA SER A 389 -4.11 -5.14 -3.69
C SER A 389 -3.60 -6.10 -4.79
N GLY A 390 -2.69 -5.61 -5.63
CA GLY A 390 -2.23 -6.30 -6.85
C GLY A 390 -3.23 -6.25 -7.99
N LEU A 391 -4.26 -5.42 -7.88
CA LEU A 391 -5.32 -5.23 -8.87
C LEU A 391 -5.57 -3.74 -9.11
N ASP A 392 -5.84 -3.39 -10.36
CA ASP A 392 -6.20 -2.05 -10.76
C ASP A 392 -7.69 -1.77 -10.47
N PHE A 393 -7.95 -1.32 -9.24
CA PHE A 393 -9.29 -0.96 -8.78
C PHE A 393 -9.85 0.31 -9.41
N SER A 394 -9.07 1.04 -10.24
CA SER A 394 -9.61 2.14 -11.04
C SER A 394 -10.46 1.64 -12.21
N LYS A 395 -10.23 0.39 -12.65
CA LYS A 395 -10.98 -0.27 -13.72
C LYS A 395 -12.09 -1.16 -13.20
N THR A 396 -11.79 -1.97 -12.18
CA THR A 396 -12.73 -2.93 -11.62
C THR A 396 -12.70 -2.85 -10.09
N PRO A 397 -13.73 -2.28 -9.43
CA PRO A 397 -13.76 -2.20 -7.99
C PRO A 397 -13.88 -3.61 -7.36
N PRO A 398 -13.34 -3.82 -6.15
CA PRO A 398 -13.47 -5.08 -5.44
C PRO A 398 -14.91 -5.29 -4.96
N THR A 399 -15.32 -6.55 -4.81
CA THR A 399 -16.56 -6.87 -4.09
C THR A 399 -16.36 -6.61 -2.61
N SER A 400 -17.37 -6.08 -1.92
CA SER A 400 -17.29 -5.85 -0.46
C SER A 400 -16.91 -7.15 0.30
N SER A 401 -17.41 -8.31 -0.12
CA SER A 401 -17.09 -9.60 0.51
C SER A 401 -15.60 -9.94 0.48
N SER A 402 -14.83 -9.39 -0.46
CA SER A 402 -13.37 -9.58 -0.55
C SER A 402 -12.57 -8.63 0.34
N LEU A 403 -13.20 -7.58 0.87
CA LEU A 403 -12.58 -6.57 1.72
C LEU A 403 -12.73 -6.93 3.19
N ARG A 404 -11.74 -6.55 3.99
CA ARG A 404 -11.73 -6.73 5.43
C ARG A 404 -12.32 -5.52 6.14
N THR A 405 -12.77 -5.77 7.37
CA THR A 405 -13.42 -4.77 8.20
C THR A 405 -12.39 -3.91 8.94
N PHE A 406 -12.69 -2.64 9.01
CA PHE A 406 -12.08 -1.63 9.87
C PHE A 406 -13.08 -1.27 10.96
N VAL A 407 -12.61 -1.06 12.18
CA VAL A 407 -13.42 -0.61 13.31
C VAL A 407 -12.71 0.56 13.97
N MET A 408 -13.42 1.67 14.13
CA MET A 408 -12.92 2.88 14.76
C MET A 408 -13.83 3.33 15.91
N ARG A 409 -13.21 3.80 16.99
CA ARG A 409 -13.86 4.58 18.03
C ARG A 409 -14.11 5.99 17.51
N THR A 410 -15.37 6.40 17.53
CA THR A 410 -15.80 7.69 16.96
C THR A 410 -15.40 8.89 17.84
N GLY A 411 -15.24 8.68 19.14
CA GLY A 411 -14.96 9.71 20.14
C GLY A 411 -16.19 10.38 20.73
N CYS A 412 -17.39 9.86 20.44
CA CYS A 412 -18.66 10.37 20.97
C CYS A 412 -18.88 10.02 22.44
N ASP A 413 -18.33 8.90 22.87
CA ASP A 413 -18.25 8.48 24.27
C ASP A 413 -17.09 9.16 25.00
N ASP A 414 -15.98 9.42 24.31
CA ASP A 414 -14.72 9.88 24.92
C ASP A 414 -13.91 10.70 23.92
N LYS A 415 -13.77 12.00 24.23
CA LYS A 415 -13.10 12.97 23.34
C LYS A 415 -11.58 12.81 23.31
N ASP A 416 -10.99 12.04 24.22
CA ASP A 416 -9.57 11.74 24.17
C ASP A 416 -9.24 10.67 23.11
N HIS A 417 -10.26 10.01 22.55
CA HIS A 417 -10.12 8.88 21.62
C HIS A 417 -11.00 9.07 20.37
N ILE A 418 -10.74 10.15 19.61
CA ILE A 418 -11.48 10.50 18.40
C ILE A 418 -10.87 9.82 17.17
N ASN A 419 -11.70 9.13 16.40
CA ASN A 419 -11.31 8.43 15.17
C ASN A 419 -10.12 7.48 15.40
N GLU A 420 -10.13 6.77 16.52
CA GLU A 420 -9.08 5.82 16.86
C GLU A 420 -9.41 4.43 16.33
N TYR A 421 -8.50 3.81 15.55
CA TYR A 421 -8.70 2.45 15.09
C TYR A 421 -8.57 1.46 16.25
N GLU A 422 -9.52 0.53 16.34
CA GLU A 422 -9.43 -0.67 17.20
C GLU A 422 -9.23 -1.94 16.37
N GLN A 423 -9.66 -1.89 15.10
CA GLN A 423 -9.37 -2.91 14.10
C GLN A 423 -9.01 -2.23 12.78
N TYR A 424 -7.91 -2.66 12.18
CA TYR A 424 -7.41 -2.14 10.91
C TYR A 424 -7.19 -3.29 9.93
N ASP A 425 -7.92 -3.28 8.82
CA ASP A 425 -7.85 -4.32 7.78
C ASP A 425 -7.96 -5.76 8.34
N GLY A 426 -8.90 -5.94 9.27
CA GLY A 426 -9.11 -7.21 9.96
C GLY A 426 -8.21 -7.47 11.18
N TYR A 427 -7.13 -6.71 11.36
CA TYR A 427 -6.17 -6.90 12.46
C TYR A 427 -6.50 -6.04 13.67
N THR A 428 -6.35 -6.58 14.88
CA THR A 428 -6.50 -5.85 16.15
C THR A 428 -5.17 -5.63 16.87
N ALA A 429 -4.09 -6.25 16.39
CA ALA A 429 -2.74 -6.06 16.89
C ALA A 429 -1.71 -6.30 15.78
N THR A 430 -0.58 -5.60 15.87
CA THR A 430 0.56 -5.73 14.96
C THR A 430 1.77 -6.26 15.72
N ALA A 431 2.40 -7.29 15.17
CA ALA A 431 3.66 -7.82 15.70
C ALA A 431 4.82 -6.91 15.28
N LEU A 432 5.64 -6.53 16.26
CA LEU A 432 6.81 -5.67 16.13
C LEU A 432 8.03 -6.44 16.62
N TRP A 433 9.15 -6.35 15.91
CA TRP A 433 10.40 -6.93 16.41
C TRP A 433 10.75 -6.37 17.78
N SER A 434 11.12 -7.25 18.71
CA SER A 434 11.43 -6.85 20.09
C SER A 434 12.81 -6.18 20.11
N PRO A 435 12.97 -5.08 20.87
CA PRO A 435 14.27 -4.42 21.08
C PRO A 435 15.32 -5.30 21.77
N SER A 436 14.97 -6.50 22.25
CA SER A 436 15.94 -7.48 22.77
C SER A 436 16.97 -7.90 21.71
N VAL A 437 16.64 -7.72 20.44
CA VAL A 437 17.57 -7.74 19.32
C VAL A 437 18.02 -6.30 19.08
N ASP A 438 19.33 -6.06 19.03
CA ASP A 438 19.95 -4.76 18.74
C ASP A 438 19.09 -3.90 17.78
N PRO A 439 18.50 -2.79 18.26
CA PRO A 439 17.53 -2.01 17.49
C PRO A 439 18.17 -1.33 16.27
N THR A 440 19.50 -1.34 16.15
CA THR A 440 20.23 -0.81 14.99
C THR A 440 20.50 -1.87 13.92
N ARG A 441 20.19 -3.14 14.18
CA ARG A 441 20.45 -4.24 13.25
C ARG A 441 19.21 -4.57 12.41
N ASN A 442 19.42 -4.73 11.11
CA ASN A 442 18.41 -5.31 10.22
C ASN A 442 18.22 -6.82 10.52
N PRO A 443 16.99 -7.34 10.47
CA PRO A 443 16.73 -8.78 10.65
C PRO A 443 17.43 -9.59 9.55
N THR A 444 17.92 -10.78 9.91
CA THR A 444 18.48 -11.74 8.95
C THR A 444 17.38 -12.36 8.10
N LEU A 445 17.74 -12.94 6.96
CA LEU A 445 16.79 -13.68 6.12
C LEU A 445 16.12 -14.83 6.90
N SER A 446 16.87 -15.56 7.72
CA SER A 446 16.34 -16.64 8.56
C SER A 446 15.30 -16.13 9.55
N GLU A 447 15.54 -14.96 10.16
CA GLU A 447 14.59 -14.32 11.07
C GLU A 447 13.33 -13.85 10.33
N ILE A 448 13.46 -13.22 9.15
CA ILE A 448 12.32 -12.80 8.32
C ILE A 448 11.46 -14.01 7.92
N ILE A 449 12.09 -15.10 7.47
CA ILE A 449 11.39 -16.33 7.10
C ILE A 449 10.68 -16.92 8.33
N ALA A 450 11.39 -17.01 9.46
CA ALA A 450 10.83 -17.61 10.66
C ALA A 450 9.72 -16.75 11.29
N PHE A 451 9.75 -15.43 11.09
CA PHE A 451 8.70 -14.49 11.53
C PHE A 451 7.32 -14.88 10.96
N GLN A 452 7.25 -15.49 9.79
CA GLN A 452 5.97 -15.98 9.26
C GLN A 452 5.39 -17.16 10.06
N THR A 453 6.23 -17.89 10.78
CA THR A 453 5.84 -19.06 11.57
C THR A 453 5.42 -18.68 12.97
N TYR A 454 6.07 -17.69 13.59
CA TYR A 454 5.82 -17.30 14.98
C TYR A 454 5.31 -15.87 15.19
N GLY A 455 5.37 -15.01 14.17
CA GLY A 455 5.00 -13.58 14.23
C GLY A 455 3.49 -13.38 14.20
N ASN A 456 2.79 -13.92 15.21
CA ASN A 456 1.39 -13.67 15.45
C ASN A 456 1.19 -13.13 16.87
N CYS A 457 0.24 -12.23 17.05
CA CYS A 457 -0.03 -11.63 18.36
C CYS A 457 -0.94 -12.46 19.26
N ALA A 458 -1.28 -13.68 18.85
CA ALA A 458 -2.07 -14.57 19.67
C ALA A 458 -1.22 -15.28 20.74
N ASN A 459 0.08 -15.51 20.48
CA ASN A 459 1.04 -15.98 21.48
C ASN A 459 2.47 -15.49 21.16
N PRO A 460 2.84 -14.29 21.62
CA PRO A 460 4.12 -13.69 21.28
C PRO A 460 5.30 -14.46 21.88
N THR A 461 6.36 -14.63 21.09
CA THR A 461 7.64 -15.17 21.58
C THR A 461 8.50 -14.02 22.10
N GLY A 462 9.52 -14.31 22.93
CA GLY A 462 10.38 -13.26 23.51
C GLY A 462 11.16 -12.40 22.50
N ASN A 463 11.16 -12.78 21.22
CA ASN A 463 11.84 -12.06 20.14
C ASN A 463 10.96 -10.97 19.49
N PHE A 464 9.69 -10.84 19.87
CA PHE A 464 8.81 -9.79 19.35
C PHE A 464 7.80 -9.30 20.39
N SER A 465 7.32 -8.08 20.20
CA SER A 465 6.27 -7.45 20.99
C SER A 465 5.03 -7.28 20.14
N CYS A 466 3.86 -7.27 20.77
CA CYS A 466 2.60 -7.02 20.07
C CYS A 466 2.01 -5.72 20.55
N SER A 467 1.79 -4.81 19.60
CA SER A 467 1.12 -3.55 19.85
C SER A 467 -0.31 -3.64 19.37
N PRO A 468 -1.32 -3.31 20.21
CA PRO A 468 -2.69 -3.22 19.74
C PRO A 468 -2.80 -2.16 18.64
N VAL A 469 -3.68 -2.42 17.66
CA VAL A 469 -4.07 -1.40 16.68
C VAL A 469 -4.71 -0.26 17.44
N ARG A 470 -4.23 0.96 17.17
CA ARG A 470 -4.58 2.18 17.90
C ARG A 470 -4.12 3.42 17.15
N GLY A 471 -4.58 4.58 17.59
CA GLY A 471 -4.39 5.85 16.90
C GLY A 471 -5.21 5.98 15.61
N ASN A 472 -5.16 7.18 15.03
CA ASN A 472 -5.95 7.54 13.84
C ASN A 472 -5.40 6.99 12.52
N ASP A 473 -4.20 6.41 12.55
CA ASP A 473 -3.52 5.81 11.41
C ASP A 473 -3.28 4.31 11.58
N ALA A 474 -3.73 3.74 12.71
CA ALA A 474 -3.50 2.36 13.12
C ALA A 474 -2.02 1.96 13.35
N THR A 475 -1.09 2.91 13.35
CA THR A 475 0.35 2.65 13.54
C THR A 475 0.93 3.20 14.84
N SER A 476 0.09 3.84 15.65
CA SER A 476 0.52 4.49 16.88
C SER A 476 1.05 3.48 17.91
N LEU A 477 2.23 3.74 18.47
CA LEU A 477 2.85 2.91 19.51
C LEU A 477 2.76 3.60 20.89
N HIS A 478 2.74 2.84 21.99
CA HIS A 478 2.80 3.43 23.33
C HIS A 478 4.19 4.03 23.58
N PRO A 479 4.30 5.28 24.05
CA PRO A 479 5.56 5.78 24.58
C PRO A 479 6.00 4.88 25.74
N GLY A 480 7.22 4.35 25.69
CA GLY A 480 7.78 3.57 26.80
C GLY A 480 7.58 2.05 26.73
N VAL A 481 7.52 1.45 25.53
CA VAL A 481 7.78 0.00 25.39
C VAL A 481 9.27 -0.26 25.61
N SER A 482 9.71 -0.10 26.87
CA SER A 482 10.91 -0.74 27.40
C SER A 482 10.46 -2.13 27.88
N PRO A 483 11.21 -3.20 27.56
CA PRO A 483 10.79 -4.55 27.92
C PRO A 483 10.75 -4.68 29.45
N ALA A 484 9.66 -5.28 29.95
CA ALA A 484 9.64 -5.92 31.26
C ALA A 484 10.12 -7.37 31.10
#